data_AF-A0A4Q9LB19-F1
#
_entry.id   AF-A0A4Q9LB19-F1
#
_cell.length_a   1.000
_cell.length_b   1.000
_cell.length_c   1.000
_cell.angle_alpha   90.00
_cell.angle_beta   90.00
_cell.angle_gamma   90.00
#
_symmetry.space_group_name_H-M   'P 1'
#
loop_
_entity.id
_entity.type
_entity.pdbx_description
1 polymer ?
#
loop_
_entity_poly.entity_id
_entity_poly.type
_entity_poly.pdbx_seq_one_letter_code
_entity_poly.pdbx_strand_id
1 'polypeptide(L)'
;MEIRDFKPNIEKITERSLLPQFGKGISSNIIPNSKPYPSFQTVSTSLSKSVVSNTGDIYVFKPRNRNIGAFSSIASYGPRSTMTSVRITNIPLEITSKELEMIIMKECKLPVIETRIIYTTGSDNKKKSRGFAFITLSSAQNAEKVIQRLRGFKIDLYVIHAELAEAL
;
A
#
# COMPACT_ATOMS: atom_id res chain seq x y z
N MET A 1 3.41 23.97 -46.73
CA MET A 1 2.95 22.65 -46.24
C MET A 1 1.89 22.19 -47.23
N GLU A 2 2.14 21.12 -47.98
CA GLU A 2 1.11 20.53 -48.85
C GLU A 2 0.23 19.62 -48.00
N ILE A 3 -1.07 19.90 -47.98
CA ILE A 3 -2.07 19.05 -47.32
C ILE A 3 -2.46 18.00 -48.35
N ARG A 4 -2.07 16.74 -48.11
CA ARG A 4 -2.50 15.61 -48.94
C ARG A 4 -3.77 15.03 -48.34
N ASP A 5 -4.80 14.94 -49.16
CA ASP A 5 -6.07 14.34 -48.75
C ASP A 5 -5.88 12.85 -48.47
N PHE A 6 -6.32 12.42 -47.29
CA PHE A 6 -6.27 11.02 -46.90
C PHE A 6 -7.22 10.21 -47.78
N LYS A 7 -6.67 9.30 -48.58
CA LYS A 7 -7.42 8.30 -49.32
C LYS A 7 -7.30 6.95 -48.61
N PRO A 8 -8.31 6.50 -47.86
CA PRO A 8 -8.25 5.19 -47.20
C PRO A 8 -8.19 4.08 -48.25
N ASN A 9 -7.31 3.10 -48.03
CA ASN A 9 -7.29 1.89 -48.84
C ASN A 9 -8.42 0.95 -48.37
N ILE A 10 -9.56 1.00 -49.06
CA ILE A 10 -10.78 0.27 -48.71
C ILE A 10 -10.55 -1.25 -48.83
N GLU A 11 -9.80 -1.70 -49.83
CA GLU A 11 -9.52 -3.11 -50.10
C GLU A 11 -8.79 -3.77 -48.91
N LYS A 12 -7.72 -3.14 -48.41
CA LYS A 12 -6.99 -3.62 -47.24
C LYS A 12 -7.84 -3.63 -45.96
N ILE A 13 -8.83 -2.74 -45.86
CA ILE A 13 -9.74 -2.69 -44.71
C ILE A 13 -10.72 -3.86 -44.78
N THR A 14 -11.25 -4.17 -45.97
CA THR A 14 -12.12 -5.33 -46.17
C THR A 14 -11.39 -6.65 -45.94
N GLU A 15 -10.11 -6.75 -46.29
CA GLU A 15 -9.30 -7.95 -46.02
C GLU A 15 -9.09 -8.21 -44.52
N ARG A 16 -9.07 -7.15 -43.70
CA ARG A 16 -8.89 -7.30 -42.23
C ARG A 16 -10.10 -7.90 -41.53
N SER A 17 -11.31 -7.75 -42.06
CA SER A 17 -12.51 -8.35 -41.45
C SER A 17 -12.55 -9.87 -41.59
N LEU A 18 -11.79 -10.42 -42.55
CA LEU A 18 -11.66 -11.86 -42.78
C LEU A 18 -10.56 -12.50 -41.92
N LEU A 19 -9.78 -11.71 -41.19
CA LEU A 19 -8.75 -12.25 -40.32
C LEU A 19 -9.39 -13.00 -39.14
N PRO A 20 -8.88 -14.20 -38.80
CA PRO A 20 -9.38 -14.94 -37.64
C PRO A 20 -9.14 -14.10 -36.38
N GLN A 21 -10.11 -14.15 -35.46
CA GLN A 21 -9.98 -13.50 -34.16
C GLN A 21 -8.73 -14.04 -33.47
N PHE A 22 -7.86 -13.13 -33.02
CA PHE A 22 -6.65 -13.54 -32.32
C PHE A 22 -7.01 -13.99 -30.90
N GLY A 23 -6.59 -15.21 -30.54
CA GLY A 23 -6.91 -15.84 -29.26
C GLY A 23 -8.10 -16.80 -29.36
N LYS A 24 -8.10 -17.85 -28.54
CA LYS A 24 -9.28 -18.70 -28.36
C LYS A 24 -10.34 -17.82 -27.70
N GLY A 25 -11.38 -17.45 -28.44
CA GLY A 25 -12.55 -16.81 -27.85
C GLY A 25 -13.03 -17.71 -26.72
N ILE A 26 -12.81 -17.28 -25.47
CA ILE A 26 -13.47 -17.90 -24.34
C ILE A 26 -14.93 -17.58 -24.62
N SER A 27 -15.70 -18.57 -25.06
CA SER A 27 -17.15 -18.48 -24.97
C SER A 27 -17.40 -18.29 -23.48
N SER A 28 -17.53 -17.03 -23.04
CA SER A 28 -18.01 -16.75 -21.71
C SER A 28 -19.40 -17.34 -21.72
N ASN A 29 -19.54 -18.53 -21.15
CA ASN A 29 -20.83 -19.12 -20.89
C ASN A 29 -21.57 -18.07 -20.04
N ILE A 30 -22.47 -17.31 -20.66
CA ILE A 30 -23.37 -16.43 -19.93
C ILE A 30 -24.25 -17.40 -19.17
N ILE A 31 -23.93 -17.62 -17.90
CA ILE A 31 -24.71 -18.48 -17.03
C ILE A 31 -26.04 -17.74 -16.85
N PRO A 32 -27.17 -18.22 -17.42
CA PRO A 32 -28.44 -17.49 -17.36
C PRO A 32 -28.95 -17.39 -15.91
N ASN A 33 -28.46 -18.27 -15.02
CA ASN A 33 -28.74 -18.28 -13.59
C ASN A 33 -27.54 -17.81 -12.75
N SER A 34 -26.91 -16.69 -13.13
CA SER A 34 -26.05 -15.98 -12.18
C SER A 34 -26.93 -15.37 -11.09
N LYS A 35 -26.51 -15.48 -9.82
CA LYS A 35 -27.20 -14.84 -8.68
C LYS A 35 -27.53 -13.38 -9.03
N PRO A 36 -28.75 -12.88 -8.72
CA PRO A 36 -29.12 -11.52 -9.05
C PRO A 36 -28.11 -10.54 -8.45
N TYR A 37 -27.73 -9.53 -9.22
CA TYR A 37 -26.87 -8.46 -8.74
C TYR A 37 -27.52 -7.81 -7.50
N PRO A 38 -26.75 -7.53 -6.43
CA PRO A 38 -27.32 -6.94 -5.23
C PRO A 38 -27.88 -5.55 -5.56
N SER A 39 -29.12 -5.29 -5.17
CA SER A 39 -29.69 -3.95 -5.21
C SER A 39 -29.13 -3.13 -4.05
N PHE A 40 -28.67 -1.91 -4.34
CA PHE A 40 -28.18 -0.98 -3.33
C PHE A 40 -29.29 0.01 -2.97
N GLN A 41 -29.68 0.06 -1.70
CA GLN A 41 -30.50 1.16 -1.17
C GLN A 41 -29.60 2.32 -0.75
N THR A 42 -29.94 3.53 -1.20
CA THR A 42 -29.32 4.76 -0.73
C THR A 42 -29.76 5.02 0.71
N VAL A 43 -28.83 4.84 1.66
CA VAL A 43 -29.09 5.17 3.07
C VAL A 43 -28.80 6.66 3.25
N SER A 44 -29.81 7.43 3.65
CA SER A 44 -29.61 8.82 4.07
C SER A 44 -28.87 8.84 5.42
N THR A 45 -27.96 9.79 5.60
CA THR A 45 -27.20 9.98 6.86
C THR A 45 -28.02 10.58 8.00
N SER A 46 -29.34 10.68 7.84
CA SER A 46 -30.24 11.15 8.89
C SER A 46 -30.36 10.10 9.98
N LEU A 47 -29.80 10.41 11.15
CA LEU A 47 -29.76 9.57 12.33
C LEU A 47 -31.16 9.42 12.96
N SER A 48 -32.04 8.61 12.37
CA SER A 48 -33.31 8.20 12.99
C SER A 48 -33.24 6.75 13.45
N LYS A 49 -33.37 6.59 14.76
CA LYS A 49 -33.12 5.39 15.56
C LYS A 49 -34.39 4.56 15.70
N SER A 50 -34.68 3.69 14.73
CA SER A 50 -35.42 2.42 14.91
C SER A 50 -35.72 1.78 13.54
N VAL A 51 -35.06 0.65 13.24
CA VAL A 51 -35.43 -0.18 12.09
C VAL A 51 -36.40 -1.24 12.60
N VAL A 52 -37.66 -1.12 12.22
CA VAL A 52 -38.68 -2.17 12.35
C VAL A 52 -38.34 -3.25 11.34
N SER A 53 -37.99 -4.44 11.81
CA SER A 53 -37.77 -5.62 10.96
C SER A 53 -39.12 -6.21 10.56
N ASN A 54 -39.66 -5.76 9.43
CA ASN A 54 -40.71 -6.51 8.74
C ASN A 54 -40.07 -7.45 7.72
N THR A 55 -40.43 -8.71 7.87
CA THR A 55 -39.98 -9.89 7.14
C THR A 55 -40.27 -9.82 5.65
N GLY A 56 -39.25 -10.14 4.83
CA GLY A 56 -39.39 -10.37 3.40
C GLY A 56 -38.08 -10.15 2.66
N ASP A 57 -37.22 -11.17 2.64
CA ASP A 57 -36.12 -11.39 1.68
C ASP A 57 -35.25 -10.19 1.29
N ILE A 58 -34.88 -9.34 2.24
CA ILE A 58 -33.76 -8.43 2.08
C ILE A 58 -32.50 -9.23 2.37
N TYR A 59 -31.73 -9.57 1.33
CA TYR A 59 -30.36 -10.01 1.50
C TYR A 59 -29.56 -8.86 2.12
N VAL A 60 -29.55 -8.78 3.45
CA VAL A 60 -28.64 -7.90 4.17
C VAL A 60 -27.25 -8.35 3.76
N PHE A 61 -26.54 -7.49 3.02
CA PHE A 61 -25.12 -7.64 2.78
C PHE A 61 -24.43 -7.57 4.14
N LYS A 62 -24.36 -8.72 4.81
CA LYS A 62 -23.39 -8.93 5.87
C LYS A 62 -22.09 -8.96 5.11
N PRO A 63 -21.20 -7.95 5.24
CA PRO A 63 -19.88 -8.10 4.67
C PRO A 63 -19.39 -9.44 5.17
N ARG A 64 -19.17 -10.36 4.24
CA ARG A 64 -18.37 -11.53 4.57
C ARG A 64 -17.08 -10.84 4.99
N ASN A 65 -16.81 -10.82 6.29
CA ASN A 65 -15.46 -10.84 6.79
C ASN A 65 -14.89 -12.10 6.17
N ARG A 66 -14.57 -12.03 4.86
CA ARG A 66 -13.43 -12.69 4.32
C ARG A 66 -12.40 -12.18 5.30
N ASN A 67 -12.06 -13.03 6.28
CA ASN A 67 -10.70 -13.13 6.72
C ASN A 67 -9.93 -13.00 5.43
N ILE A 68 -9.46 -11.78 5.14
CA ILE A 68 -8.60 -11.51 4.02
C ILE A 68 -7.49 -12.50 4.31
N GLY A 69 -7.50 -13.60 3.54
CA GLY A 69 -6.97 -14.89 3.98
C GLY A 69 -5.68 -14.59 4.68
N ALA A 70 -5.65 -14.86 6.00
CA ALA A 70 -4.76 -14.24 6.96
C ALA A 70 -3.54 -13.66 6.24
N PHE A 71 -3.41 -12.33 6.17
CA PHE A 71 -2.15 -11.71 5.78
C PHE A 71 -1.12 -12.21 6.80
N SER A 72 -0.61 -13.42 6.58
CA SER A 72 0.16 -14.25 7.50
C SER A 72 1.60 -13.77 7.59
N SER A 73 1.82 -12.51 7.26
CA SER A 73 3.10 -11.83 7.34
C SER A 73 2.98 -10.30 7.45
N ILE A 74 1.82 -9.75 7.87
CA ILE A 74 1.95 -8.57 8.70
C ILE A 74 2.56 -9.11 9.98
N ALA A 75 3.90 -9.05 10.04
CA ALA A 75 4.62 -9.27 11.27
C ALA A 75 3.82 -8.55 12.35
N SER A 76 3.40 -9.26 13.38
CA SER A 76 2.62 -8.68 14.47
C SER A 76 3.51 -7.62 15.12
N TYR A 77 3.43 -6.40 14.62
CA TYR A 77 4.07 -5.23 15.15
C TYR A 77 3.25 -4.91 16.39
N GLY A 78 3.64 -5.50 17.53
CA GLY A 78 3.02 -5.18 18.81
C GLY A 78 2.91 -3.67 18.98
N PRO A 79 1.90 -3.18 19.73
CA PRO A 79 1.59 -1.76 19.82
C PRO A 79 2.86 -0.99 20.20
N ARG A 80 3.35 -0.19 19.26
CA ARG A 80 4.57 0.58 19.43
C ARG A 80 4.24 1.83 20.22
N SER A 81 5.08 2.18 21.20
CA SER A 81 4.95 3.48 21.87
C SER A 81 5.22 4.58 20.84
N THR A 82 4.20 5.40 20.56
CA THR A 82 4.26 6.50 19.59
C THR A 82 5.23 7.59 20.03
N MET A 83 5.41 7.75 21.34
CA MET A 83 6.25 8.81 21.90
C MET A 83 7.74 8.50 21.83
N THR A 84 8.12 7.22 21.84
CA THR A 84 9.53 6.79 21.83
C THR A 84 9.99 6.24 20.49
N SER A 85 9.09 6.15 19.51
CA SER A 85 9.36 5.58 18.20
C SER A 85 9.49 6.67 17.14
N VAL A 86 10.57 6.61 16.37
CA VAL A 86 10.86 7.56 15.28
C VAL A 86 10.76 6.82 13.96
N ARG A 87 10.01 7.39 13.01
CA ARG A 87 9.96 6.98 11.62
C ARG A 87 11.03 7.73 10.85
N ILE A 88 11.85 7.01 10.09
CA ILE A 88 12.87 7.57 9.21
C ILE A 88 12.55 7.16 7.76
N THR A 89 12.49 8.12 6.86
CA THR A 89 12.19 7.92 5.44
C THR A 89 13.30 8.46 4.54
N ASN A 90 13.29 8.02 3.28
CA ASN A 90 14.25 8.38 2.25
C ASN A 90 15.68 7.91 2.58
N ILE A 91 15.81 6.66 3.00
CA ILE A 91 17.09 6.02 3.35
C ILE A 91 17.57 5.18 2.14
N PRO A 92 18.89 5.09 1.87
CA PRO A 92 19.42 4.20 0.84
C PRO A 92 18.91 2.76 0.98
N LEU A 93 18.61 2.10 -0.14
CA LEU A 93 18.06 0.75 -0.14
C LEU A 93 19.07 -0.32 0.32
N GLU A 94 20.35 -0.02 0.22
CA GLU A 94 21.46 -0.93 0.53
C GLU A 94 21.88 -0.89 2.00
N ILE A 95 21.42 0.12 2.76
CA ILE A 95 21.84 0.29 4.15
C ILE A 95 21.35 -0.86 5.02
N THR A 96 22.23 -1.35 5.91
CA THR A 96 21.85 -2.36 6.90
C THR A 96 21.33 -1.72 8.19
N SER A 97 20.59 -2.49 9.01
CA SER A 97 20.05 -1.99 10.28
C SER A 97 21.14 -1.55 11.25
N LYS A 98 22.28 -2.26 11.27
CA LYS A 98 23.45 -1.95 12.10
C LYS A 98 24.15 -0.67 11.65
N GLU A 99 24.30 -0.48 10.34
CA GLU A 99 24.88 0.76 9.78
C GLU A 99 24.05 1.99 10.14
N LEU A 100 22.72 1.89 9.97
CA LEU A 100 21.82 2.98 10.34
C LEU A 100 21.92 3.30 11.84
N GLU A 101 22.00 2.28 12.68
CA GLU A 101 22.18 2.45 14.13
C GLU A 101 23.50 3.15 14.48
N MET A 102 24.62 2.75 13.85
CA MET A 102 25.92 3.39 14.05
C MET A 102 25.92 4.87 13.64
N ILE A 103 25.30 5.20 12.51
CA ILE A 103 25.19 6.60 12.04
C ILE A 103 24.42 7.42 13.08
N ILE A 104 23.33 6.88 13.60
CA ILE A 104 22.48 7.60 14.55
C ILE A 104 23.17 7.75 15.90
N MET A 105 23.87 6.71 16.38
CA MET A 105 24.68 6.81 17.59
C MET A 105 25.78 7.86 17.44
N LYS A 106 26.43 7.95 16.26
CA LYS A 106 27.48 8.93 15.99
C LYS A 106 26.94 10.37 15.96
N GLU A 107 25.87 10.62 15.21
CA GLU A 107 25.32 11.96 15.02
C GLU A 107 24.50 12.44 16.22
N CYS A 108 23.70 11.55 16.83
CA CYS A 108 22.81 11.89 17.93
C CYS A 108 23.47 11.72 19.30
N LYS A 109 24.54 10.93 19.44
CA LYS A 109 25.16 10.57 20.73
C LYS A 109 24.15 10.01 21.74
N LEU A 110 23.17 9.26 21.23
CA LEU A 110 22.06 8.68 22.00
C LEU A 110 22.04 7.16 21.79
N PRO A 111 21.71 6.37 22.83
CA PRO A 111 21.56 4.93 22.71
C PRO A 111 20.26 4.60 21.94
N VAL A 112 20.39 3.75 20.93
CA VAL A 112 19.26 3.17 20.19
C VAL A 112 18.92 1.83 20.82
N ILE A 113 17.62 1.53 20.99
CA ILE A 113 17.18 0.23 21.54
C ILE A 113 17.01 -0.78 20.42
N GLU A 114 16.32 -0.39 19.36
CA GLU A 114 16.01 -1.28 18.26
C GLU A 114 15.86 -0.51 16.95
N THR A 115 16.47 -1.03 15.89
CA THR A 115 16.35 -0.51 14.54
C THR A 115 15.66 -1.54 13.64
N ARG A 116 14.54 -1.16 13.03
CA ARG A 116 13.78 -2.01 12.10
C ARG A 116 13.68 -1.36 10.73
N ILE A 117 14.32 -1.96 9.73
CA ILE A 117 14.15 -1.59 8.32
C ILE A 117 12.97 -2.36 7.74
N ILE A 118 12.11 -1.68 6.99
CA ILE A 118 10.97 -2.32 6.36
C ILE A 118 11.35 -2.80 4.96
N TYR A 119 11.13 -4.09 4.73
CA TYR A 119 11.37 -4.75 3.46
C TYR A 119 10.05 -5.04 2.76
N THR A 120 10.07 -5.03 1.43
CA THR A 120 8.94 -5.52 0.64
C THR A 120 8.87 -7.05 0.77
N THR A 121 7.68 -7.56 1.04
CA THR A 121 7.40 -8.99 0.92
C THR A 121 7.04 -9.25 -0.55
N GLY A 122 7.98 -9.82 -1.30
CA GLY A 122 7.79 -10.28 -2.67
C GLY A 122 7.85 -11.80 -2.73
N SER A 123 7.31 -12.38 -3.80
CA SER A 123 7.44 -13.84 -4.07
C SER A 123 8.88 -14.29 -4.20
N ASP A 124 9.76 -13.37 -4.58
CA ASP A 124 11.15 -13.66 -4.85
C ASP A 124 11.94 -13.65 -3.54
N ASN A 125 12.85 -14.61 -3.35
CA ASN A 125 13.67 -14.78 -2.15
C ASN A 125 14.55 -13.56 -1.77
N LYS A 126 14.51 -12.46 -2.54
CA LYS A 126 15.19 -11.20 -2.24
C LYS A 126 14.23 -10.21 -1.56
N LYS A 127 14.42 -10.04 -0.25
CA LYS A 127 13.80 -8.95 0.53
C LYS A 127 14.44 -7.62 0.11
N LYS A 128 13.72 -6.82 -0.70
CA LYS A 128 14.17 -5.47 -1.08
C LYS A 128 13.74 -4.46 -0.02
N SER A 129 14.67 -3.63 0.47
CA SER A 129 14.34 -2.53 1.39
C SER A 129 13.31 -1.59 0.74
N ARG A 130 12.43 -0.99 1.55
CA ARG A 130 11.49 0.05 1.10
C ARG A 130 12.02 1.48 1.32
N GLY A 131 13.26 1.63 1.80
CA GLY A 131 13.87 2.95 2.02
C GLY A 131 13.28 3.71 3.22
N PHE A 132 12.66 3.00 4.15
CA PHE A 132 12.24 3.55 5.43
C PHE A 132 12.48 2.57 6.56
N ALA A 133 12.73 3.12 7.73
CA ALA A 133 13.02 2.40 8.94
C ALA A 133 12.27 3.02 10.12
N PHE A 134 12.16 2.24 11.17
CA PHE A 134 11.61 2.69 12.43
C PHE A 134 12.57 2.36 13.56
N ILE A 135 12.75 3.34 14.44
CA ILE A 135 13.72 3.27 15.52
C ILE A 135 12.99 3.42 16.83
N THR A 136 13.29 2.51 17.76
CA THR A 136 12.80 2.55 19.13
C THR A 136 13.89 3.14 20.01
N LEU A 137 13.54 4.15 20.80
CA LEU A 137 14.42 4.82 21.75
C LEU A 137 13.93 4.62 23.17
N SER A 138 14.77 4.96 24.15
CA SER A 138 14.47 4.81 25.58
C SER A 138 13.52 5.86 26.15
N SER A 139 13.45 7.05 25.56
CA SER A 139 12.70 8.18 26.09
C SER A 139 12.15 9.07 24.97
N ALA A 140 11.02 9.72 25.22
CA ALA A 140 10.38 10.63 24.26
C ALA A 140 11.26 11.85 23.95
N GLN A 141 11.98 12.37 24.95
CA GLN A 141 12.95 13.45 24.73
C GLN A 141 14.08 13.05 23.77
N ASN A 142 14.48 11.77 23.80
CA ASN A 142 15.50 11.26 22.87
C ASN A 142 14.93 11.18 21.45
N ALA A 143 13.66 10.83 21.29
CA ALA A 143 12.98 10.81 19.99
C ALA A 143 12.96 12.19 19.33
N GLU A 144 12.56 13.22 20.08
CA GLU A 144 12.56 14.60 19.57
C GLU A 144 13.95 15.09 19.16
N LYS A 145 14.97 14.80 19.98
CA LYS A 145 16.37 15.15 19.66
C LYS A 145 16.87 14.46 18.39
N VAL A 146 16.52 13.18 18.22
CA VAL A 146 16.86 12.41 17.02
C VAL A 146 16.18 13.02 15.79
N ILE A 147 14.90 13.39 15.89
CA ILE A 147 14.17 14.05 14.79
C ILE A 147 14.84 15.37 14.41
N GLN A 148 15.16 16.21 15.39
CA GLN A 148 15.79 17.52 15.14
C GLN A 148 17.16 17.40 14.47
N ARG A 149 17.97 16.39 14.81
CA ARG A 149 19.31 16.21 14.23
C ARG A 149 19.29 15.50 12.88
N LEU A 150 18.43 14.50 12.71
CA LEU A 150 18.41 13.68 11.48
C LEU A 150 17.61 14.33 10.35
N ARG A 151 16.69 15.24 10.66
CA ARG A 151 15.90 15.93 9.62
C ARG A 151 16.83 16.79 8.76
N GLY A 152 16.98 16.42 7.50
CA GLY A 152 17.88 17.10 6.56
C GLY A 152 19.32 16.53 6.53
N PHE A 153 19.63 15.52 7.34
CA PHE A 153 20.92 14.84 7.30
C PHE A 153 21.08 14.09 5.98
N LYS A 154 22.30 14.08 5.41
CA LYS A 154 22.58 13.42 4.14
C LYS A 154 23.34 12.11 4.37
N ILE A 155 22.79 11.01 3.85
CA ILE A 155 23.52 9.75 3.67
C ILE A 155 23.66 9.57 2.17
N ASP A 156 24.90 9.56 1.69
CA ASP A 156 25.25 9.51 0.27
C ASP A 156 24.56 10.64 -0.52
N LEU A 157 23.58 10.28 -1.35
CA LEU A 157 22.78 11.19 -2.19
C LEU A 157 21.38 11.44 -1.63
N TYR A 158 21.06 10.87 -0.47
CA TYR A 158 19.72 10.87 0.11
C TYR A 158 19.65 11.83 1.30
N VAL A 159 18.67 12.73 1.26
CA VAL A 159 18.32 13.58 2.40
C VAL A 159 17.30 12.86 3.26
N ILE A 160 17.67 12.55 4.50
CA ILE A 160 16.81 11.84 5.43
C ILE A 160 15.69 12.75 5.92
N HIS A 161 14.50 12.17 6.03
CA HIS A 161 13.39 12.75 6.77
C HIS A 161 13.08 11.90 8.00
N ALA A 162 12.88 12.57 9.14
CA ALA A 162 12.61 11.94 10.42
C ALA A 162 11.37 12.57 11.06
N GLU A 163 10.50 11.73 11.64
CA GLU A 163 9.24 12.13 12.25
C GLU A 163 8.86 11.15 13.37
N LEU A 164 7.95 11.55 14.27
CA LEU A 164 7.36 10.62 15.23
C LEU A 164 6.59 9.52 14.49
N ALA A 165 6.70 8.29 14.96
CA ALA A 165 5.97 7.18 14.38
C ALA A 165 4.51 7.21 14.86
N GLU A 166 3.58 7.30 13.91
CA GLU A 166 2.16 7.09 14.18
C GLU A 166 1.88 5.61 14.52
N ALA A 167 0.95 5.39 15.45
CA ALA A 167 0.41 4.05 15.70
C ALA A 167 -0.55 3.71 14.55
N LEU A 168 -0.28 2.58 13.87
CA LEU A 168 -1.15 2.00 12.85
C LEU A 168 -2.18 1.06 13.48
#